data_AF-A0A7J5E855-F1
#
_entry.id   AF-A0A7J5E855-F1
#
_cell.length_a   1.000
_cell.length_b   1.000
_cell.length_c   1.000
_cell.angle_alpha   90.00
_cell.angle_beta   90.00
_cell.angle_gamma   90.00
#
_symmetry.space_group_name_H-M   'P 1'
#
loop_
_entity.id
_entity.type
_entity.pdbx_description
1 polymer ?
#
loop_
_entity_poly.entity_id
_entity_poly.type
_entity_poly.pdbx_seq_one_letter_code
_entity_poly.pdbx_strand_id
1 'polypeptide(L)'
;NTKGSLSERMMAALEAAQNEGGDIRGKQSAAMIIVKGESTGKKWEDEILHLRIADHADPIKEMRRLLNVQNAYAHMNNGDEAIEKNDFESAEKEYNAAMEIYPENLEIKYWYAVALANAGKVEESLSLFNDVFSKDENWRTLTKRLPDSDLLKVSEENLQKILSLK
;
A
#
# COMPACT_ATOMS: atom_id res chain seq x y z
N ASN A 1 14.14 5.47 -22.62
CA ASN A 1 14.26 4.46 -21.54
C ASN A 1 13.50 4.91 -20.31
N THR A 2 12.52 4.12 -19.87
CA THR A 2 11.74 4.37 -18.64
C THR A 2 12.64 4.31 -17.39
N LYS A 3 12.38 5.18 -16.42
CA LYS A 3 13.06 5.22 -15.11
C LYS A 3 12.31 4.37 -14.08
N GLY A 4 12.85 4.20 -12.88
CA GLY A 4 12.21 3.43 -11.79
C GLY A 4 12.75 2.02 -11.63
N SER A 5 12.05 1.20 -10.84
CA SER A 5 12.40 -0.20 -10.52
C SER A 5 12.40 -1.10 -11.76
N LEU A 6 12.89 -2.33 -11.61
CA LEU A 6 12.81 -3.32 -12.71
C LEU A 6 11.35 -3.62 -13.07
N SER A 7 10.45 -3.75 -12.08
CA SER A 7 9.02 -3.98 -12.32
C SER A 7 8.39 -2.85 -13.14
N GLU A 8 8.69 -1.59 -12.83
CA GLU A 8 8.17 -0.45 -13.57
C GLU A 8 8.65 -0.42 -15.03
N ARG A 9 9.94 -0.71 -15.25
CA ARG A 9 10.49 -0.77 -16.61
C ARG A 9 9.91 -1.94 -17.42
N MET A 10 9.72 -3.09 -16.80
CA MET A 10 9.08 -4.25 -17.43
C MET A 10 7.61 -3.96 -17.74
N MET A 11 6.87 -3.35 -16.81
CA MET A 11 5.47 -3.01 -17.00
C MET A 11 5.29 -1.98 -18.14
N ALA A 12 6.15 -0.95 -18.18
CA ALA A 12 6.14 0.02 -19.27
C ALA A 12 6.46 -0.60 -20.64
N ALA A 13 7.34 -1.61 -20.68
CA ALA A 13 7.63 -2.35 -21.91
C ALA A 13 6.42 -3.18 -22.38
N LEU A 14 5.71 -3.85 -21.47
CA LEU A 14 4.49 -4.59 -21.78
C LEU A 14 3.38 -3.66 -22.30
N GLU A 15 3.19 -2.49 -21.66
CA GLU A 15 2.24 -1.47 -22.12
C GLU A 15 2.59 -0.95 -23.50
N ALA A 16 3.86 -0.62 -23.75
CA ALA A 16 4.33 -0.16 -25.06
C ALA A 16 4.07 -1.21 -26.14
N ALA A 17 4.45 -2.48 -25.90
CA ALA A 17 4.22 -3.56 -26.86
C ALA A 17 2.72 -3.78 -27.16
N GLN A 18 1.86 -3.67 -26.15
CA GLN A 18 0.41 -3.78 -26.33
C GLN A 18 -0.16 -2.62 -27.15
N ASN A 19 0.40 -1.41 -27.00
CA ASN A 19 -0.02 -0.21 -27.74
C ASN A 19 0.38 -0.25 -29.22
N GLU A 20 1.46 -0.97 -29.57
CA GLU A 20 1.87 -1.23 -30.96
C GLU A 20 1.03 -2.34 -31.64
N GLY A 21 -0.07 -2.77 -31.02
CA GLY A 21 -0.99 -3.79 -31.54
C GLY A 21 -0.95 -5.12 -30.79
N GLY A 22 0.08 -5.35 -29.97
CA GLY A 22 0.22 -6.57 -29.17
C GLY A 22 0.27 -7.86 -29.99
N ASP A 23 -0.12 -8.97 -29.37
CA ASP A 23 -0.25 -10.25 -30.09
C ASP A 23 -1.48 -10.23 -31.00
N ILE A 24 -1.31 -10.67 -32.25
CA ILE A 24 -2.37 -10.68 -33.29
C ILE A 24 -3.58 -11.54 -32.92
N ARG A 25 -3.44 -12.47 -31.98
CA ARG A 25 -4.54 -13.31 -31.46
C ARG A 25 -5.33 -12.61 -30.36
N GLY A 26 -4.88 -11.44 -29.90
CA GLY A 26 -5.43 -10.71 -28.77
C GLY A 26 -4.68 -11.02 -27.47
N LYS A 27 -5.36 -10.78 -26.34
CA LYS A 27 -4.81 -10.90 -24.99
C LYS A 27 -5.76 -11.71 -24.12
N GLN A 28 -5.21 -12.58 -23.27
CA GLN A 28 -6.00 -13.40 -22.34
C GLN A 28 -5.42 -13.41 -20.92
N SER A 29 -4.10 -13.34 -20.79
CA SER A 29 -3.41 -13.40 -19.51
C SER A 29 -2.13 -12.58 -19.54
N ALA A 30 -1.61 -12.22 -18.37
CA ALA A 30 -0.30 -11.62 -18.20
C ALA A 30 0.36 -12.18 -16.93
N ALA A 31 1.67 -12.39 -16.97
CA ALA A 31 2.44 -12.78 -15.79
C ALA A 31 3.76 -12.03 -15.72
N MET A 32 4.17 -11.66 -14.52
CA MET A 32 5.47 -11.06 -14.23
C MET A 32 6.03 -11.67 -12.95
N ILE A 33 7.24 -12.20 -13.04
CA ILE A 33 8.00 -12.69 -11.88
C ILE A 33 9.35 -11.98 -11.89
N ILE A 34 9.73 -11.42 -10.74
CA ILE A 34 11.05 -10.82 -10.52
C ILE A 34 11.65 -11.51 -9.32
N VAL A 35 12.89 -11.97 -9.48
CA VAL A 35 13.67 -12.62 -8.44
C VAL A 35 14.97 -11.87 -8.18
N LYS A 36 15.58 -12.12 -7.02
CA LYS A 36 16.95 -11.68 -6.73
C LYS A 36 17.94 -12.28 -7.74
N GLY A 37 18.99 -11.51 -8.07
CA GLY A 37 20.06 -11.98 -8.96
C GLY A 37 20.92 -13.09 -8.35
N GLU A 38 21.06 -13.06 -7.02
CA GLU A 38 21.71 -14.11 -6.22
C GLU A 38 20.66 -14.77 -5.34
N SER A 39 20.58 -16.10 -5.36
CA SER A 39 19.60 -16.86 -4.58
C SER A 39 20.07 -17.04 -3.13
N THR A 40 19.16 -16.86 -2.18
CA THR A 40 19.37 -17.22 -0.77
C THR A 40 19.10 -18.71 -0.50
N GLY A 41 18.65 -19.45 -1.51
CA GLY A 41 18.17 -20.84 -1.40
C GLY A 41 16.74 -20.94 -0.88
N LYS A 42 16.09 -19.82 -0.56
CA LYS A 42 14.72 -19.76 -0.04
C LYS A 42 13.84 -18.97 -0.98
N LYS A 43 12.98 -19.68 -1.70
CA LYS A 43 12.11 -19.12 -2.75
C LYS A 43 11.29 -17.90 -2.30
N TRP A 44 10.75 -17.93 -1.08
CA TRP A 44 9.92 -16.83 -0.56
C TRP A 44 10.71 -15.56 -0.20
N GLU A 45 12.03 -15.67 0.00
CA GLU A 45 12.91 -14.51 0.20
C GLU A 45 13.49 -14.01 -1.13
N ASP A 46 13.53 -14.87 -2.15
CA ASP A 46 14.12 -14.60 -3.46
C ASP A 46 13.13 -13.98 -4.45
N GLU A 47 11.83 -14.28 -4.34
CA GLU A 47 10.77 -13.66 -5.15
C GLU A 47 10.48 -12.23 -4.65
N ILE A 48 10.80 -11.24 -5.49
CA ILE A 48 10.57 -9.81 -5.25
C ILE A 48 9.17 -9.41 -5.72
N LEU A 49 8.74 -9.96 -6.85
CA LEU A 49 7.43 -9.72 -7.45
C LEU A 49 6.93 -11.01 -8.07
N HIS A 50 5.65 -11.32 -7.85
CA HIS A 50 4.98 -12.42 -8.53
C HIS A 50 3.52 -12.03 -8.78
N LEU A 51 3.24 -11.58 -10.00
CA LEU A 51 1.88 -11.25 -10.45
C LEU A 51 1.47 -12.17 -11.57
N ARG A 52 0.26 -12.73 -11.45
CA ARG A 52 -0.36 -13.56 -12.48
C ARG A 52 -1.82 -13.17 -12.63
N ILE A 53 -2.16 -12.64 -13.80
CA ILE A 53 -3.54 -12.39 -14.20
C ILE A 53 -3.96 -13.54 -15.10
N ALA A 54 -4.88 -14.36 -14.60
CA ALA A 54 -5.50 -15.43 -15.37
C ALA A 54 -6.81 -14.93 -15.97
N ASP A 55 -6.99 -15.16 -17.28
CA ASP A 55 -8.25 -14.97 -18.00
C ASP A 55 -8.94 -13.61 -17.73
N HIS A 56 -8.33 -12.54 -18.20
CA HIS A 56 -8.86 -11.18 -18.06
C HIS A 56 -8.92 -10.47 -19.41
N ALA A 57 -9.98 -9.69 -19.63
CA ALA A 57 -10.18 -8.95 -20.88
C ALA A 57 -9.03 -7.94 -21.14
N ASP A 58 -8.48 -7.35 -20.08
CA ASP A 58 -7.38 -6.38 -20.11
C ASP A 58 -6.25 -6.77 -19.13
N PRO A 59 -5.48 -7.83 -19.39
CA PRO A 59 -4.60 -8.42 -18.38
C PRO A 59 -3.38 -7.53 -18.06
N ILE A 60 -2.90 -6.74 -19.03
CA ILE A 60 -1.79 -5.78 -18.86
C ILE A 60 -2.24 -4.59 -18.00
N LYS A 61 -3.44 -4.07 -18.24
CA LYS A 61 -4.02 -2.98 -17.43
C LYS A 61 -4.25 -3.45 -15.99
N GLU A 62 -4.75 -4.67 -15.82
CA GLU A 62 -4.95 -5.24 -14.49
C GLU A 62 -3.62 -5.53 -13.77
N MET A 63 -2.60 -5.97 -14.50
CA MET A 63 -1.25 -6.12 -13.95
C MET A 63 -0.69 -4.78 -13.45
N ARG A 64 -0.87 -3.68 -14.20
CA ARG A 64 -0.49 -2.32 -13.75
C ARG A 64 -1.18 -1.96 -12.45
N ARG A 65 -2.50 -2.21 -12.35
CA ARG A 65 -3.27 -1.95 -11.13
C ARG A 65 -2.70 -2.73 -9.95
N LEU A 66 -2.48 -4.04 -10.09
CA LEU A 66 -1.91 -4.87 -9.02
C LEU A 66 -0.47 -4.51 -8.67
N LEU A 67 0.33 -4.07 -9.65
CA LEU A 67 1.67 -3.57 -9.38
C LEU A 67 1.63 -2.30 -8.52
N ASN A 68 0.72 -1.37 -8.81
CA ASN A 68 0.51 -0.19 -7.97
C ASN A 68 0.08 -0.58 -6.55
N VAL A 69 -0.85 -1.53 -6.42
CA VAL A 69 -1.26 -2.06 -5.10
C VAL A 69 -0.04 -2.58 -4.34
N GLN A 70 0.76 -3.46 -4.94
CA GLN A 70 1.95 -4.00 -4.29
C GLN A 70 2.96 -2.91 -3.91
N ASN A 71 3.21 -1.94 -4.79
CA ASN A 71 4.12 -0.83 -4.50
C ASN A 71 3.61 0.03 -3.34
N ALA A 72 2.31 0.31 -3.28
CA ALA A 72 1.71 1.07 -2.19
C ALA A 72 1.84 0.35 -0.84
N TYR A 73 1.56 -0.96 -0.79
CA TYR A 73 1.78 -1.76 0.43
C TYR A 73 3.26 -1.86 0.81
N ALA A 74 4.17 -1.91 -0.17
CA ALA A 74 5.61 -1.89 0.13
C ALA A 74 6.03 -0.56 0.80
N HIS A 75 5.54 0.56 0.30
CA HIS A 75 5.73 1.87 0.94
C HIS A 75 5.09 1.92 2.34
N MET A 76 3.87 1.43 2.50
CA MET A 76 3.22 1.35 3.82
C MET A 76 4.08 0.56 4.84
N ASN A 77 4.58 -0.62 4.45
CA ASN A 77 5.44 -1.44 5.31
C ASN A 77 6.76 -0.74 5.67
N ASN A 78 7.37 -0.02 4.72
CA ASN A 78 8.57 0.79 5.02
C ASN A 78 8.24 1.93 5.99
N GLY A 79 7.06 2.52 5.87
CA GLY A 79 6.54 3.53 6.79
C GLY A 79 6.39 2.98 8.21
N ASP A 80 5.79 1.79 8.35
CA ASP A 80 5.67 1.08 9.62
C ASP A 80 7.05 0.81 10.24
N GLU A 81 8.00 0.30 9.46
CA GLU A 81 9.37 0.04 9.92
C GLU A 81 10.09 1.33 10.37
N ALA A 82 9.84 2.45 9.69
CA ALA A 82 10.40 3.75 10.08
C ALA A 82 9.82 4.24 11.41
N ILE A 83 8.51 4.04 11.65
CA ILE A 83 7.87 4.33 12.94
C ILE A 83 8.49 3.51 14.07
N GLU A 84 8.72 2.21 13.86
CA GLU A 84 9.38 1.35 14.85
C GLU A 84 10.78 1.87 15.23
N LYS A 85 11.47 2.51 14.29
CA LYS A 85 12.79 3.12 14.48
C LYS A 85 12.73 4.57 14.99
N ASN A 86 11.54 5.11 15.25
CA ASN A 86 11.28 6.52 15.58
C ASN A 86 11.75 7.52 14.49
N ASP A 87 11.86 7.08 13.24
CA ASP A 87 12.17 7.93 12.08
C ASP A 87 10.86 8.42 11.44
N PHE A 88 10.26 9.42 12.08
CA PHE A 88 8.96 9.96 11.66
C PHE A 88 8.99 10.67 10.30
N GLU A 89 10.13 11.23 9.91
CA GLU A 89 10.29 11.92 8.62
C GLU A 89 10.24 10.90 7.48
N SER A 90 11.01 9.81 7.60
CA SER A 90 10.95 8.72 6.62
C SER A 90 9.56 8.07 6.60
N ALA A 91 8.94 7.86 7.77
CA ALA A 91 7.60 7.28 7.84
C ALA A 91 6.57 8.10 7.05
N GLU A 92 6.50 9.41 7.30
CA GLU A 92 5.58 10.31 6.59
C GLU A 92 5.81 10.28 5.08
N LYS A 93 7.07 10.30 4.64
CA LYS A 93 7.41 10.20 3.22
C LYS A 93 6.91 8.91 2.58
N GLU A 94 7.11 7.78 3.25
CA GLU A 94 6.70 6.46 2.74
C GLU A 94 5.17 6.33 2.70
N TYR A 95 4.44 6.74 3.75
CA TYR A 95 2.98 6.73 3.74
C TYR A 95 2.39 7.68 2.69
N ASN A 96 2.98 8.87 2.49
CA ASN A 96 2.55 9.78 1.44
C ASN A 96 2.74 9.15 0.05
N ALA A 97 3.88 8.50 -0.21
CA ALA A 97 4.09 7.77 -1.46
C ALA A 97 3.06 6.65 -1.65
N ALA A 98 2.75 5.89 -0.59
CA ALA A 98 1.72 4.85 -0.63
C ALA A 98 0.33 5.42 -1.01
N MET A 99 -0.06 6.53 -0.38
CA MET A 99 -1.35 7.20 -0.65
C MET A 99 -1.39 7.87 -2.02
N GLU A 100 -0.27 8.33 -2.57
CA GLU A 100 -0.20 8.85 -3.95
C GLU A 100 -0.38 7.74 -4.98
N ILE A 101 0.17 6.55 -4.72
CA ILE A 101 0.09 5.39 -5.63
C ILE A 101 -1.31 4.76 -5.60
N TYR A 102 -1.93 4.66 -4.41
CA TYR A 102 -3.23 4.02 -4.23
C TYR A 102 -4.20 4.88 -3.39
N PRO A 103 -4.64 6.05 -3.91
CA PRO A 103 -5.36 7.07 -3.15
C PRO A 103 -6.77 6.65 -2.68
N GLU A 104 -7.41 5.73 -3.38
CA GLU A 104 -8.73 5.20 -3.01
C GLU A 104 -8.67 4.18 -1.85
N ASN A 105 -7.48 3.70 -1.48
CA ASN A 105 -7.32 2.74 -0.40
C ASN A 105 -7.38 3.45 0.96
N LEU A 106 -8.51 3.24 1.67
CA LEU A 106 -8.71 3.79 3.01
C LEU A 106 -7.81 3.14 4.07
N GLU A 107 -7.40 1.90 3.86
CA GLU A 107 -6.60 1.13 4.81
C GLU A 107 -5.22 1.77 5.02
N ILE A 108 -4.52 2.16 3.95
CA ILE A 108 -3.21 2.83 4.04
C ILE A 108 -3.32 4.11 4.88
N LYS A 109 -4.34 4.92 4.60
CA LYS A 109 -4.60 6.16 5.33
C LYS A 109 -4.95 5.89 6.80
N TYR A 110 -5.75 4.85 7.05
CA TYR A 110 -6.15 4.43 8.38
C TYR A 110 -4.95 4.00 9.23
N TRP A 111 -4.10 3.12 8.70
CA TRP A 111 -2.92 2.66 9.43
C TRP A 111 -1.91 3.77 9.67
N TYR A 112 -1.75 4.70 8.73
CA TYR A 112 -0.95 5.89 8.98
C TYR A 112 -1.50 6.73 10.15
N ALA A 113 -2.82 6.91 10.23
CA ALA A 113 -3.46 7.61 11.35
C ALA A 113 -3.20 6.88 12.69
N VAL A 114 -3.31 5.56 12.71
CA VAL A 114 -3.00 4.72 13.89
C VAL A 114 -1.53 4.87 14.28
N ALA A 115 -0.60 4.83 13.31
CA ALA A 115 0.83 4.98 13.55
C ALA A 115 1.16 6.35 14.15
N LEU A 116 0.58 7.44 13.62
CA LEU A 116 0.73 8.79 14.19
C LEU A 116 0.19 8.87 15.62
N ALA A 117 -0.98 8.28 15.88
CA ALA A 117 -1.57 8.26 17.20
C ALA A 117 -0.68 7.51 18.21
N ASN A 118 -0.12 6.35 17.82
CA ASN A 118 0.83 5.58 18.63
C ASN A 118 2.15 6.33 18.86
N ALA A 119 2.57 7.15 17.91
CA ALA A 119 3.73 8.04 18.03
C ALA A 119 3.48 9.27 18.93
N GLY A 120 2.28 9.40 19.52
CA GLY A 120 1.89 10.55 20.34
C GLY A 120 1.43 11.78 19.55
N LYS A 121 1.42 11.70 18.20
CA LYS A 121 0.96 12.76 17.30
C LYS A 121 -0.54 12.70 17.06
N VAL A 122 -1.32 12.65 18.14
CA VAL A 122 -2.77 12.43 18.07
C VAL A 122 -3.47 13.51 17.25
N GLU A 123 -3.11 14.79 17.42
CA GLU A 123 -3.73 15.89 16.65
C GLU A 123 -3.54 15.75 15.13
N GLU A 124 -2.36 15.32 14.68
CA GLU A 124 -2.05 15.09 13.26
C GLU A 124 -2.90 13.93 12.71
N SER A 125 -3.16 12.90 13.52
CA SER A 125 -3.96 11.73 13.11
C SER A 125 -5.46 12.04 12.91
N LEU A 126 -6.01 13.06 13.57
CA LEU A 126 -7.46 13.30 13.60
C LEU A 126 -8.03 13.58 12.21
N SER A 127 -7.32 14.35 11.38
CA SER A 127 -7.77 14.64 10.01
C SER A 127 -7.88 13.38 9.16
N LEU A 128 -6.92 12.46 9.32
CA LEU A 128 -6.91 11.18 8.60
C LEU A 128 -8.04 10.26 9.09
N PHE A 129 -8.22 10.13 10.41
CA PHE A 129 -9.34 9.38 10.97
C PHE A 129 -10.69 9.94 10.52
N ASN A 130 -10.84 11.27 10.50
CA ASN A 130 -12.09 11.90 10.07
C ASN A 130 -12.41 11.57 8.60
N ASP A 131 -11.41 11.69 7.71
CA ASP A 131 -11.61 11.33 6.29
C ASP A 131 -11.99 9.86 6.13
N VAL A 132 -11.30 8.95 6.83
CA VAL A 132 -11.59 7.51 6.77
C VAL A 132 -12.99 7.19 7.32
N PHE A 133 -13.35 7.71 8.49
CA PHE A 133 -14.65 7.43 9.12
C PHE A 133 -15.81 8.00 8.30
N SER A 134 -15.64 9.18 7.72
CA SER A 134 -16.66 9.80 6.87
C SER A 134 -16.98 8.99 5.60
N LYS A 135 -16.05 8.14 5.16
CA LYS A 135 -16.20 7.28 3.98
C LYS A 135 -16.72 5.89 4.33
N ASP A 136 -16.30 5.34 5.48
CA ASP A 136 -16.77 4.05 5.96
C ASP A 136 -16.68 3.96 7.50
N GLU A 137 -17.85 3.89 8.14
CA GLU A 137 -18.00 3.82 9.60
C GLU A 137 -17.49 2.51 10.22
N ASN A 138 -17.24 1.47 9.41
CA ASN A 138 -16.63 0.23 9.91
C ASN A 138 -15.22 0.48 10.47
N TRP A 139 -14.48 1.46 9.93
CA TRP A 139 -13.17 1.84 10.44
C TRP A 139 -13.24 2.40 11.86
N ARG A 140 -14.28 3.19 12.20
CA ARG A 140 -14.51 3.66 13.57
C ARG A 140 -14.78 2.50 14.52
N THR A 141 -15.58 1.52 14.06
CA THR A 141 -15.86 0.29 14.81
C THR A 141 -14.59 -0.51 15.05
N LEU A 142 -13.69 -0.59 14.07
CA LEU A 142 -12.38 -1.21 14.21
C LEU A 142 -11.50 -0.45 15.21
N THR A 143 -11.42 0.88 15.13
CA THR A 143 -10.61 1.72 16.04
C THR A 143 -10.98 1.49 17.50
N LYS A 144 -12.27 1.32 17.81
CA LYS A 144 -12.74 1.00 19.17
C LYS A 144 -12.16 -0.31 19.72
N ARG A 145 -11.84 -1.28 18.85
CA ARG A 145 -11.34 -2.62 19.23
C ARG A 145 -9.82 -2.71 19.27
N LEU A 146 -9.09 -1.80 18.61
CA LEU A 146 -7.63 -1.86 18.51
C LEU A 146 -6.87 -1.79 19.85
N PRO A 147 -7.35 -1.07 20.89
CA PRO A 147 -6.69 -1.08 22.20
C PRO A 147 -6.63 -2.48 22.83
N ASP A 148 -7.66 -3.31 22.63
CA ASP A 148 -7.71 -4.69 23.19
C ASP A 148 -6.63 -5.61 22.59
N SER A 149 -6.08 -5.25 21.42
CA SER A 149 -5.04 -5.98 20.72
C SER A 149 -3.68 -5.28 20.75
N ASP A 150 -3.50 -4.25 21.58
CA ASP A 150 -2.28 -3.43 21.67
C ASP A 150 -1.86 -2.77 20.33
N LEU A 151 -2.77 -2.65 19.37
CA LEU A 151 -2.50 -2.05 18.06
C LEU A 151 -2.67 -0.53 18.08
N LEU A 152 -3.50 -0.01 19.01
CA LEU A 152 -3.66 1.41 19.26
C LEU A 152 -3.39 1.70 20.74
N LYS A 153 -2.27 2.35 21.02
CA LYS A 153 -1.72 2.61 22.36
C LYS A 153 -1.87 4.08 22.72
N VAL A 154 -3.12 4.54 22.81
CA VAL A 154 -3.45 5.92 23.23
C VAL A 154 -4.16 5.92 24.57
N SER A 155 -4.17 7.06 25.27
CA SER A 155 -4.97 7.23 26.48
C SER A 155 -6.46 7.12 26.16
N GLU A 156 -7.28 6.76 27.16
CA GLU A 156 -8.74 6.72 27.01
C GLU A 156 -9.31 8.06 26.52
N GLU A 157 -8.76 9.17 27.00
CA GLU A 157 -9.12 10.52 26.55
C GLU A 157 -8.90 10.69 25.04
N ASN A 158 -7.72 10.30 24.54
CA ASN A 158 -7.38 10.39 23.13
C ASN A 158 -8.20 9.41 22.27
N LEU A 159 -8.50 8.22 22.80
CA LEU A 159 -9.38 7.27 22.14
C LEU A 159 -10.78 7.87 21.96
N GLN A 160 -11.37 8.42 23.01
CA GLN A 160 -12.68 9.08 22.93
C GLN A 160 -12.64 10.27 21.97
N LYS A 161 -11.55 11.04 21.97
CA LYS A 161 -11.35 12.14 21.02
C LYS A 161 -11.40 11.66 19.58
N ILE A 162 -10.65 10.61 19.23
CA ILE A 162 -10.67 9.99 17.89
C ILE A 162 -12.07 9.46 17.56
N LEU A 163 -12.71 8.74 18.48
CA LEU A 163 -14.03 8.15 18.24
C LEU A 163 -15.17 9.18 18.16
N SER A 164 -14.97 10.40 18.64
CA SER A 164 -15.97 11.50 18.61
C SER A 164 -16.01 12.29 17.30
N LEU A 165 -15.08 12.04 16.37
CA LEU A 165 -15.01 12.69 15.06
C LEU A 165 -16.31 12.49 14.27
N LYS A 166 -16.71 13.48 13.44
CA LYS A 166 -18.01 13.48 12.74
C LYS A 166 -17.86 13.33 11.24
#